data_AF-A0A640SJ50-F1
#
_entry.id   AF-A0A640SJ50-F1
#
_cell.length_a   1.000
_cell.length_b   1.000
_cell.length_c   1.000
_cell.angle_alpha   90.00
_cell.angle_beta   90.00
_cell.angle_gamma   90.00
#
_symmetry.space_group_name_H-M   'P 1'
#
loop_
_entity.id
_entity.type
_entity.pdbx_description
1 polymer ?
#
loop_
_entity_poly.entity_id
_entity_poly.type
_entity_poly.pdbx_seq_one_letter_code
_entity_poly.pdbx_strand_id
1 'polypeptide(L)'
;MYEHSSAHPADTTTPAPSEAPTSRRRSASGKRSPFRRAVLRTVLPTIAAVGIGVTGFTGFAHGSETGTAAAGGPAAAATELSRDTTATGSALTALTSRTASTGSVRQAAAAADFPTWGTRWVVHATADTNSPAVGMINKTAPGQDRVTADYQVDTGHKVCEGSSCSTFMAHLTGPVSGFLSVVAVDIPQDRLPGVPVQGGGGQPQPGGSRQEALQRAATWLTANNGSQVPYSQAKTWKDGYRQDCSGYASMALGLPTPGTNTVGLATNRNLTRPISLGELKPGDLLIDAAGDNNTRHVVIFEKWNNDAHSSYTAYEQRGGHGTDHRALTYGLPGGDAEFKPYRPVKFGD
;
A
#
# COMPACT_ATOMS: atom_id res chain seq x y z
N MET A 1 6.44 63.06 23.33
CA MET A 1 6.81 64.26 22.56
C MET A 1 6.65 63.84 21.10
N TYR A 2 5.48 64.01 20.47
CA TYR A 2 4.50 65.10 20.59
C TYR A 2 5.13 66.45 20.25
N GLU A 3 5.05 66.81 18.96
CA GLU A 3 4.48 68.08 18.51
C GLU A 3 3.83 67.89 17.13
N HIS A 4 2.98 68.82 16.71
CA HIS A 4 2.01 68.63 15.63
C HIS A 4 1.58 70.00 15.07
N SER A 5 1.23 70.07 13.78
CA SER A 5 0.53 71.22 13.14
C SER A 5 1.37 72.51 12.94
N SER A 6 1.04 73.46 12.05
CA SER A 6 -0.09 73.52 11.11
C SER A 6 0.15 74.39 9.85
N ALA A 7 -0.54 74.00 8.77
CA ALA A 7 -1.17 74.81 7.71
C ALA A 7 -0.50 76.05 7.07
N HIS A 8 -0.49 76.06 5.72
CA HIS A 8 -1.00 77.17 4.90
C HIS A 8 -1.81 76.63 3.70
N PRO A 9 -2.75 77.40 3.10
CA PRO A 9 -3.83 76.83 2.27
C PRO A 9 -3.84 77.23 0.79
N ALA A 10 -4.66 76.51 0.02
CA ALA A 10 -5.34 76.89 -1.23
C ALA A 10 -4.48 77.30 -2.47
N ASP A 11 -4.75 76.63 -3.61
CA ASP A 11 -5.76 77.17 -4.52
C ASP A 11 -6.49 76.04 -5.28
N THR A 12 -7.38 76.42 -6.18
CA THR A 12 -8.55 75.68 -6.66
C THR A 12 -8.39 75.32 -8.14
N THR A 13 -8.98 74.20 -8.59
CA THR A 13 -9.90 74.13 -9.74
C THR A 13 -10.16 72.69 -10.17
N THR A 14 -11.44 72.30 -10.14
CA THR A 14 -11.99 71.17 -10.88
C THR A 14 -13.28 71.64 -11.56
N PRO A 15 -13.47 71.34 -12.85
CA PRO A 15 -14.79 70.97 -13.34
C PRO A 15 -14.76 69.59 -14.00
N ALA A 16 -15.88 68.87 -13.86
CA ALA A 16 -16.09 67.54 -14.45
C ALA A 16 -16.99 67.64 -15.70
N PRO A 17 -17.76 66.60 -16.06
CA PRO A 17 -17.50 65.79 -17.24
C PRO A 17 -18.37 66.17 -18.46
N SER A 18 -18.13 65.50 -19.59
CA SER A 18 -18.98 65.59 -20.79
C SER A 18 -19.46 64.20 -21.22
N GLU A 19 -20.77 64.06 -21.44
CA GLU A 19 -21.39 62.84 -21.98
C GLU A 19 -21.41 62.81 -23.52
N ALA A 20 -21.84 61.69 -24.08
CA ALA A 20 -21.86 61.42 -25.52
C ALA A 20 -23.00 62.13 -26.27
N PRO A 21 -22.97 62.08 -27.62
CA PRO A 21 -24.18 61.84 -28.40
C PRO A 21 -24.13 60.53 -29.20
N THR A 22 -25.30 60.07 -29.63
CA THR A 22 -25.49 58.81 -30.39
C THR A 22 -25.70 59.08 -31.88
N SER A 23 -25.49 58.07 -32.75
CA SER A 23 -26.58 57.54 -33.62
C SER A 23 -26.22 56.41 -34.61
N ARG A 24 -27.21 55.52 -34.80
CA ARG A 24 -27.67 54.84 -36.06
C ARG A 24 -26.78 53.88 -36.88
N ARG A 25 -27.08 52.58 -36.65
CA ARG A 25 -27.65 51.59 -37.62
C ARG A 25 -26.95 51.27 -38.97
N ARG A 26 -26.47 50.01 -39.06
CA ARG A 26 -26.85 48.96 -40.05
C ARG A 26 -26.32 47.60 -39.51
N SER A 27 -26.99 46.43 -39.45
CA SER A 27 -28.29 45.87 -39.88
C SER A 27 -28.19 44.71 -40.91
N ALA A 28 -27.71 43.55 -40.47
CA ALA A 28 -27.97 42.19 -41.00
C ALA A 28 -27.84 41.22 -39.80
N SER A 29 -28.72 40.24 -39.50
CA SER A 29 -29.26 39.12 -40.30
C SER A 29 -28.17 38.11 -40.70
N GLY A 30 -28.13 36.85 -40.26
CA GLY A 30 -28.96 36.07 -39.31
C GLY A 30 -28.18 34.83 -38.83
N LYS A 31 -28.70 33.81 -38.13
CA LYS A 31 -30.08 33.41 -37.73
C LYS A 31 -30.06 32.86 -36.27
N ARG A 32 -30.83 31.81 -35.93
CA ARG A 32 -30.79 31.07 -34.64
C ARG A 32 -30.93 29.55 -34.86
N SER A 33 -30.20 28.75 -34.05
CA SER A 33 -30.58 27.39 -33.61
C SER A 33 -30.64 26.28 -34.71
N PRO A 34 -30.92 25.00 -34.39
CA PRO A 34 -29.90 24.07 -33.86
C PRO A 34 -29.86 22.71 -34.59
N PHE A 35 -28.86 21.88 -34.29
CA PHE A 35 -28.96 20.42 -34.53
C PHE A 35 -28.60 19.59 -33.30
N ARG A 36 -29.64 19.05 -32.65
CA ARG A 36 -29.53 17.82 -31.86
C ARG A 36 -29.53 16.63 -32.83
N ARG A 37 -28.74 15.59 -32.56
CA ARG A 37 -29.04 14.23 -33.04
C ARG A 37 -29.17 13.31 -31.83
N ALA A 38 -30.42 13.01 -31.46
CA ALA A 38 -30.72 11.75 -30.82
C ALA A 38 -30.97 10.71 -31.94
N VAL A 39 -30.55 9.47 -31.71
CA VAL A 39 -31.03 8.30 -32.46
C VAL A 39 -31.60 7.33 -31.44
N LEU A 40 -32.82 6.85 -31.69
CA LEU A 40 -33.56 6.04 -30.74
C LEU A 40 -33.11 4.57 -30.79
N ARG A 41 -33.40 3.82 -29.72
CA ARG A 41 -33.27 2.36 -29.71
C ARG A 41 -34.31 1.73 -30.63
N THR A 42 -33.92 0.64 -31.29
CA THR A 42 -34.86 -0.39 -31.77
C THR A 42 -34.44 -1.72 -31.16
N VAL A 43 -35.41 -2.48 -30.64
CA VAL A 43 -35.27 -3.83 -30.09
C VAL A 43 -36.42 -4.65 -30.66
N LEU A 44 -36.18 -5.91 -31.04
CA LEU A 44 -37.10 -7.05 -30.99
C LEU A 44 -36.31 -8.34 -31.39
N PRO A 45 -36.77 -9.56 -31.02
CA PRO A 45 -35.93 -10.77 -31.01
C PRO A 45 -36.26 -11.77 -32.14
N THR A 46 -35.42 -12.80 -32.26
CA THR A 46 -35.89 -14.14 -32.67
C THR A 46 -35.04 -15.25 -32.05
N ILE A 47 -35.69 -16.38 -31.75
CA ILE A 47 -35.05 -17.64 -31.33
C ILE A 47 -35.18 -18.63 -32.50
N ALA A 48 -34.12 -19.39 -32.77
CA ALA A 48 -34.18 -20.65 -33.53
C ALA A 48 -33.04 -21.56 -33.06
N ALA A 49 -33.32 -22.86 -32.92
CA ALA A 49 -32.36 -23.85 -32.40
C ALA A 49 -32.26 -25.08 -33.32
N VAL A 50 -31.02 -25.45 -33.64
CA VAL A 50 -30.60 -26.73 -34.24
C VAL A 50 -29.17 -26.98 -33.73
N GLY A 51 -28.72 -28.19 -33.36
CA GLY A 51 -29.45 -29.45 -33.20
C GLY A 51 -28.60 -30.67 -33.58
N ILE A 52 -28.56 -31.68 -32.71
CA ILE A 52 -28.09 -33.07 -32.94
C ILE A 52 -26.56 -33.26 -33.10
N GLY A 53 -26.01 -34.29 -32.46
CA GLY A 53 -24.60 -34.69 -32.56
C GLY A 53 -24.16 -35.70 -31.49
N VAL A 54 -24.71 -36.92 -31.50
CA VAL A 54 -24.47 -37.95 -30.45
C VAL A 54 -23.63 -39.12 -30.97
N THR A 55 -22.52 -39.40 -30.29
CA THR A 55 -21.85 -40.71 -30.12
C THR A 55 -20.98 -40.65 -28.85
N GLY A 56 -20.84 -41.67 -27.99
CA GLY A 56 -21.63 -42.90 -27.84
C GLY A 56 -20.81 -44.19 -27.91
N PHE A 57 -20.24 -44.65 -26.77
CA PHE A 57 -19.79 -46.03 -26.46
C PHE A 57 -19.57 -46.13 -24.93
N THR A 58 -20.48 -46.73 -24.14
CA THR A 58 -20.62 -48.17 -23.75
C THR A 58 -19.62 -48.69 -22.72
N GLY A 59 -20.12 -49.12 -21.55
CA GLY A 59 -19.40 -49.89 -20.52
C GLY A 59 -20.33 -50.29 -19.35
N PHE A 60 -20.62 -51.59 -19.20
CA PHE A 60 -21.51 -52.15 -18.15
C PHE A 60 -20.69 -52.44 -16.87
N ALA A 61 -21.18 -52.41 -15.61
CA ALA A 61 -22.52 -52.49 -14.98
C ALA A 61 -23.00 -53.91 -14.58
N HIS A 62 -22.73 -54.30 -13.32
CA HIS A 62 -23.43 -55.24 -12.38
C HIS A 62 -22.65 -55.24 -11.03
N GLY A 63 -23.20 -55.53 -9.84
CA GLY A 63 -24.59 -55.72 -9.42
C GLY A 63 -24.72 -56.23 -7.95
N SER A 64 -25.69 -55.68 -7.19
CA SER A 64 -26.72 -56.39 -6.35
C SER A 64 -26.42 -57.74 -5.66
N GLU A 65 -26.83 -58.07 -4.42
CA GLU A 65 -27.63 -57.45 -3.32
C GLU A 65 -26.96 -57.78 -1.93
N THR A 66 -27.49 -57.77 -0.69
CA THR A 66 -28.80 -57.66 0.04
C THR A 66 -28.57 -56.93 1.41
N GLY A 67 -29.51 -56.69 2.35
CA GLY A 67 -30.98 -56.80 2.42
C GLY A 67 -31.56 -56.65 3.86
N THR A 68 -32.83 -56.22 3.96
CA THR A 68 -33.82 -56.37 5.08
C THR A 68 -33.49 -56.18 6.58
N ALA A 69 -34.16 -55.15 7.16
CA ALA A 69 -35.13 -55.23 8.28
C ALA A 69 -34.74 -55.04 9.78
N ALA A 70 -35.14 -53.86 10.28
CA ALA A 70 -36.07 -53.63 11.41
C ALA A 70 -35.66 -53.83 12.91
N ALA A 71 -35.61 -52.67 13.60
CA ALA A 71 -36.22 -52.36 14.91
C ALA A 71 -35.80 -53.12 16.19
N GLY A 72 -35.11 -52.39 17.09
CA GLY A 72 -34.97 -52.74 18.51
C GLY A 72 -34.01 -51.80 19.25
N GLY A 73 -34.49 -51.12 20.29
CA GLY A 73 -33.67 -50.41 21.29
C GLY A 73 -34.03 -50.86 22.71
N PRO A 74 -33.47 -50.28 23.80
CA PRO A 74 -32.67 -49.05 23.82
C PRO A 74 -31.37 -49.12 24.69
N ALA A 75 -30.68 -47.97 24.76
CA ALA A 75 -29.89 -47.46 25.91
C ALA A 75 -28.62 -48.21 26.40
N ALA A 76 -27.46 -47.59 26.13
CA ALA A 76 -26.35 -47.40 27.08
C ALA A 76 -25.65 -46.07 26.74
N ALA A 77 -24.84 -45.50 27.64
CA ALA A 77 -24.33 -44.12 27.53
C ALA A 77 -22.82 -43.98 27.87
N ALA A 78 -22.33 -42.73 27.77
CA ALA A 78 -20.97 -42.25 28.03
C ALA A 78 -19.93 -42.57 26.92
N THR A 79 -18.87 -41.77 26.71
CA THR A 79 -18.32 -40.68 27.54
C THR A 79 -17.75 -39.54 26.67
N GLU A 80 -18.15 -38.28 26.93
CA GLU A 80 -17.29 -37.11 26.63
C GLU A 80 -16.30 -36.92 27.79
N LEU A 81 -15.09 -36.43 27.52
CA LEU A 81 -14.29 -35.77 28.55
C LEU A 81 -13.63 -34.50 28.00
N SER A 82 -13.75 -33.41 28.75
CA SER A 82 -13.30 -32.07 28.36
C SER A 82 -11.85 -31.81 28.78
N ARG A 83 -11.33 -30.64 28.38
CA ARG A 83 -10.04 -30.10 28.84
C ARG A 83 -10.24 -29.37 30.16
N ASP A 84 -9.38 -29.67 31.14
CA ASP A 84 -9.11 -28.80 32.28
C ASP A 84 -7.67 -28.28 32.20
N THR A 85 -7.46 -27.03 32.63
CA THR A 85 -6.13 -26.41 32.75
C THR A 85 -6.09 -25.57 34.01
N THR A 86 -5.58 -26.16 35.10
CA THR A 86 -5.49 -25.50 36.40
C THR A 86 -4.28 -24.58 36.47
N ALA A 87 -4.50 -23.27 36.58
CA ALA A 87 -3.43 -22.31 36.82
C ALA A 87 -3.15 -22.16 38.33
N THR A 88 -1.90 -22.36 38.74
CA THR A 88 -1.39 -21.98 40.06
C THR A 88 -0.33 -20.90 39.92
N GLY A 89 -0.51 -19.78 40.63
CA GLY A 89 0.40 -18.64 40.56
C GLY A 89 1.54 -18.72 41.56
N SER A 90 2.62 -17.98 41.27
CA SER A 90 3.67 -17.60 42.22
C SER A 90 4.09 -16.16 41.94
N ALA A 91 4.09 -15.32 42.97
CA ALA A 91 4.50 -13.92 42.87
C ALA A 91 5.98 -13.77 43.24
N LEU A 92 6.72 -12.92 42.50
CA LEU A 92 8.09 -12.55 42.84
C LEU A 92 8.32 -11.05 42.65
N THR A 93 8.28 -10.36 43.81
CA THR A 93 8.96 -9.13 44.20
C THR A 93 9.66 -8.31 43.11
N ALA A 94 9.13 -7.11 42.84
CA ALA A 94 9.89 -6.05 42.17
C ALA A 94 10.93 -5.44 43.12
N LEU A 95 12.19 -5.28 42.67
CA LEU A 95 13.22 -4.51 43.36
C LEU A 95 13.67 -3.33 42.49
N THR A 96 13.77 -2.15 43.08
CA THR A 96 14.16 -0.92 42.38
C THR A 96 15.67 -0.75 42.41
N SER A 97 16.28 -0.47 41.26
CA SER A 97 17.66 0.06 41.18
C SER A 97 17.75 1.13 40.10
N ARG A 98 18.15 2.36 40.50
CA ARG A 98 18.48 3.46 39.58
C ARG A 98 19.99 3.69 39.61
N THR A 99 20.65 3.46 38.49
CA THR A 99 22.01 3.98 38.26
C THR A 99 22.04 4.59 36.86
N ALA A 100 22.32 5.88 36.77
CA ALA A 100 22.43 6.57 35.49
C ALA A 100 23.87 6.47 34.97
N SER A 101 24.04 6.06 33.71
CA SER A 101 25.25 6.29 32.94
C SER A 101 24.87 6.64 31.50
N THR A 102 25.57 7.60 30.91
CA THR A 102 25.29 8.13 29.58
C THR A 102 25.88 7.21 28.51
N GLY A 103 25.04 6.44 27.83
CA GLY A 103 25.39 5.62 26.67
C GLY A 103 24.38 5.80 25.55
N SER A 104 24.81 5.63 24.29
CA SER A 104 23.93 5.72 23.14
C SER A 104 22.84 4.64 23.21
N VAL A 105 21.58 5.05 23.07
CA VAL A 105 20.44 4.12 23.04
C VAL A 105 20.43 3.38 21.71
N ARG A 106 21.22 2.30 21.63
CA ARG A 106 20.82 1.16 20.80
C ARG A 106 19.49 0.69 21.36
N GLN A 107 18.43 0.82 20.57
CA GLN A 107 17.11 0.37 20.98
C GLN A 107 17.12 -1.16 21.03
N ALA A 108 17.32 -1.71 22.23
CA ALA A 108 17.23 -3.13 22.47
C ALA A 108 15.78 -3.56 22.19
N ALA A 109 15.57 -4.22 21.06
CA ALA A 109 14.33 -4.92 20.80
C ALA A 109 14.14 -5.97 21.90
N ALA A 110 12.94 -6.06 22.46
CA ALA A 110 12.62 -7.14 23.38
C ALA A 110 12.70 -8.45 22.60
N ALA A 111 13.69 -9.29 22.92
CA ALA A 111 13.90 -10.55 22.22
C ALA A 111 12.65 -11.42 22.38
N ALA A 112 12.03 -11.81 21.26
CA ALA A 112 10.75 -12.49 21.26
C ALA A 112 10.94 -14.01 21.16
N ASP A 113 10.23 -14.77 22.00
CA ASP A 113 10.28 -16.23 22.09
C ASP A 113 9.40 -16.92 21.05
N PHE A 114 9.99 -17.43 19.96
CA PHE A 114 9.25 -18.13 18.91
C PHE A 114 9.31 -19.66 19.02
N PRO A 115 8.21 -20.37 18.70
CA PRO A 115 8.25 -21.81 18.47
C PRO A 115 8.97 -22.13 17.14
N THR A 116 9.45 -23.36 17.00
CA THR A 116 10.02 -23.87 15.74
C THR A 116 9.32 -25.17 15.35
N TRP A 117 9.53 -25.60 14.11
CA TRP A 117 9.05 -26.90 13.60
C TRP A 117 10.20 -27.65 12.92
N GLY A 118 9.95 -28.83 12.36
CA GLY A 118 10.98 -29.61 11.65
C GLY A 118 12.17 -30.02 12.54
N THR A 119 13.23 -30.56 11.95
CA THR A 119 14.42 -31.03 12.70
C THR A 119 15.72 -30.54 12.07
N ARG A 120 16.78 -30.44 12.90
CA ARG A 120 18.18 -30.26 12.49
C ARG A 120 18.46 -28.97 11.69
N TRP A 121 17.77 -27.89 12.04
CA TRP A 121 17.98 -26.58 11.42
C TRP A 121 19.36 -26.02 11.75
N VAL A 122 20.14 -25.65 10.72
CA VAL A 122 21.47 -25.08 10.89
C VAL A 122 21.38 -23.62 11.32
N VAL A 123 22.23 -23.22 12.27
CA VAL A 123 22.47 -21.81 12.63
C VAL A 123 23.81 -21.40 12.03
N HIS A 124 23.81 -20.31 11.26
CA HIS A 124 24.92 -19.82 10.47
C HIS A 124 25.66 -18.67 11.15
N ALA A 125 26.93 -18.46 10.82
CA ALA A 125 27.77 -17.40 11.38
C ALA A 125 27.30 -15.99 10.95
N THR A 126 26.70 -15.87 9.77
CA THR A 126 26.16 -14.61 9.20
C THR A 126 24.82 -14.87 8.52
N ALA A 127 24.15 -13.80 8.07
CA ALA A 127 22.91 -13.90 7.27
C ALA A 127 23.10 -14.47 5.85
N ASP A 128 24.28 -15.01 5.51
CA ASP A 128 24.49 -15.83 4.31
C ASP A 128 24.36 -17.31 4.69
N THR A 129 23.48 -18.03 4.01
CA THR A 129 23.26 -19.49 4.19
C THR A 129 24.46 -20.34 3.76
N ASN A 130 25.41 -19.77 3.01
CA ASN A 130 26.69 -20.40 2.69
C ASN A 130 27.75 -20.18 3.79
N SER A 131 27.48 -19.31 4.77
CA SER A 131 28.43 -19.04 5.85
C SER A 131 28.49 -20.19 6.87
N PRO A 132 29.63 -20.35 7.60
CA PRO A 132 29.88 -21.52 8.44
C PRO A 132 28.79 -21.76 9.50
N ALA A 133 28.46 -23.03 9.72
CA ALA A 133 27.56 -23.43 10.79
C ALA A 133 28.19 -23.17 12.17
N VAL A 134 27.50 -22.38 13.01
CA VAL A 134 27.87 -22.13 14.42
C VAL A 134 27.05 -22.96 15.40
N GLY A 135 25.96 -23.58 14.94
CA GLY A 135 25.19 -24.54 15.73
C GLY A 135 23.98 -25.11 15.00
N MET A 136 23.04 -25.65 15.77
CA MET A 136 21.85 -26.33 15.24
C MET A 136 20.70 -26.26 16.24
N ILE A 137 19.48 -26.15 15.73
CA ILE A 137 18.19 -26.11 16.43
C ILE A 137 17.39 -27.38 16.07
N ASN A 138 16.55 -27.89 16.97
CA ASN A 138 15.79 -29.14 16.85
C ASN A 138 16.68 -30.35 16.56
N LYS A 139 17.78 -30.49 17.34
CA LYS A 139 18.82 -31.51 17.14
C LYS A 139 18.29 -32.95 17.26
N THR A 140 17.35 -33.18 18.18
CA THR A 140 16.93 -34.52 18.63
C THR A 140 15.44 -34.83 18.44
N ALA A 141 14.57 -33.83 18.47
CA ALA A 141 13.14 -33.99 18.19
C ALA A 141 12.56 -32.76 17.45
N PRO A 142 11.43 -32.91 16.71
CA PRO A 142 10.85 -31.79 15.98
C PRO A 142 10.26 -30.72 16.89
N GLY A 143 10.52 -29.44 16.59
CA GLY A 143 9.98 -28.30 17.36
C GLY A 143 10.37 -28.26 18.84
N GLN A 144 11.43 -28.98 19.22
CA GLN A 144 11.93 -29.11 20.58
C GLN A 144 12.45 -27.79 21.18
N ASP A 145 13.12 -26.99 20.35
CA ASP A 145 13.80 -25.77 20.77
C ASP A 145 12.96 -24.53 20.40
N ARG A 146 12.70 -23.66 21.38
CA ARG A 146 12.23 -22.28 21.11
C ARG A 146 13.43 -21.39 20.83
N VAL A 147 13.27 -20.39 19.98
CA VAL A 147 14.33 -19.44 19.61
C VAL A 147 13.99 -18.01 20.01
N THR A 148 14.97 -17.27 20.52
CA THR A 148 14.83 -15.83 20.80
C THR A 148 15.56 -15.02 19.74
N ALA A 149 14.89 -14.01 19.16
CA ALA A 149 15.47 -13.15 18.13
C ALA A 149 15.29 -11.65 18.46
N ASP A 150 16.32 -10.85 18.19
CA ASP A 150 16.38 -9.40 18.43
C ASP A 150 16.35 -8.58 17.13
N TYR A 151 16.80 -9.14 16.01
CA TYR A 151 16.55 -8.61 14.66
C TYR A 151 16.52 -9.72 13.60
N GLN A 152 16.14 -9.35 12.38
CA GLN A 152 16.21 -10.19 11.19
C GLN A 152 16.83 -9.43 10.01
N VAL A 153 17.22 -10.13 8.96
CA VAL A 153 17.83 -9.57 7.75
C VAL A 153 17.06 -10.13 6.55
N ASP A 154 16.55 -9.28 5.67
CA ASP A 154 16.11 -9.74 4.34
C ASP A 154 17.36 -9.95 3.48
N THR A 155 17.56 -11.19 3.03
CA THR A 155 18.73 -11.57 2.23
C THR A 155 18.45 -11.51 0.74
N GLY A 156 17.18 -11.43 0.33
CA GLY A 156 16.73 -11.71 -1.05
C GLY A 156 16.90 -13.17 -1.50
N HIS A 157 17.63 -14.02 -0.75
CA HIS A 157 17.87 -15.41 -1.06
C HIS A 157 16.77 -16.29 -0.46
N LYS A 158 15.85 -16.76 -1.31
CA LYS A 158 14.70 -17.56 -0.88
C LYS A 158 15.12 -18.98 -0.48
N VAL A 159 15.04 -19.27 0.82
CA VAL A 159 15.07 -20.63 1.38
C VAL A 159 13.65 -21.19 1.39
N CYS A 160 13.48 -22.49 1.14
CA CYS A 160 12.19 -23.18 1.22
C CYS A 160 12.34 -24.56 1.85
N GLU A 161 11.31 -24.99 2.59
CA GLU A 161 11.17 -26.34 3.13
C GLU A 161 9.70 -26.77 2.96
N GLY A 162 9.47 -27.84 2.20
CA GLY A 162 8.13 -28.17 1.72
C GLY A 162 7.49 -27.04 0.91
N SER A 163 6.32 -26.57 1.35
CA SER A 163 5.62 -25.41 0.77
C SER A 163 5.94 -24.08 1.46
N SER A 164 6.68 -24.08 2.58
CA SER A 164 7.04 -22.88 3.31
C SER A 164 8.32 -22.27 2.71
N CYS A 165 8.36 -20.95 2.54
CA CYS A 165 9.52 -20.23 2.03
C CYS A 165 9.73 -18.90 2.75
N SER A 166 10.98 -18.43 2.83
CA SER A 166 11.33 -17.10 3.33
C SER A 166 12.65 -16.61 2.71
N THR A 167 12.81 -15.29 2.56
CA THR A 167 14.10 -14.63 2.28
C THR A 167 14.78 -14.09 3.54
N PHE A 168 14.11 -14.17 4.70
CA PHE A 168 14.60 -13.62 5.95
C PHE A 168 15.46 -14.61 6.73
N MET A 169 16.54 -14.11 7.32
CA MET A 169 17.27 -14.79 8.39
C MET A 169 17.17 -13.99 9.69
N ALA A 170 16.68 -14.62 10.74
CA ALA A 170 16.63 -14.08 12.09
C ALA A 170 18.02 -14.19 12.74
N HIS A 171 18.49 -13.11 13.35
CA HIS A 171 19.60 -13.17 14.29
C HIS A 171 19.08 -13.69 15.63
N LEU A 172 19.70 -14.76 16.11
CA LEU A 172 19.33 -15.42 17.35
C LEU A 172 20.18 -14.92 18.52
N THR A 173 19.50 -14.67 19.63
CA THR A 173 20.11 -14.42 20.94
C THR A 173 20.17 -15.68 21.80
N GLY A 174 19.42 -16.73 21.44
CA GLY A 174 19.40 -18.03 22.11
C GLY A 174 18.48 -19.04 21.42
N PRO A 175 18.63 -20.35 21.69
CA PRO A 175 19.62 -20.98 22.58
C PRO A 175 21.00 -21.14 21.93
N VAL A 176 21.10 -20.89 20.62
CA VAL A 176 22.35 -20.75 19.86
C VAL A 176 22.33 -19.36 19.25
N SER A 177 23.42 -18.60 19.35
CA SER A 177 23.54 -17.30 18.69
C SER A 177 24.19 -17.42 17.30
N GLY A 178 23.76 -16.58 16.37
CA GLY A 178 24.02 -16.70 14.93
C GLY A 178 22.74 -16.44 14.14
N PHE A 179 22.67 -16.90 12.89
CA PHE A 179 21.54 -16.64 11.99
C PHE A 179 20.78 -17.92 11.62
N LEU A 180 19.45 -17.86 11.71
CA LEU A 180 18.54 -18.95 11.37
C LEU A 180 17.54 -18.46 10.30
N SER A 181 17.29 -19.24 9.25
CA SER A 181 16.26 -18.85 8.27
C SER A 181 14.87 -18.89 8.92
N VAL A 182 14.06 -17.86 8.69
CA VAL A 182 12.73 -17.73 9.31
C VAL A 182 11.79 -18.88 8.92
N VAL A 183 12.06 -19.59 7.80
CA VAL A 183 11.33 -20.81 7.42
C VAL A 183 11.38 -21.91 8.49
N ALA A 184 12.35 -21.88 9.41
CA ALA A 184 12.47 -22.82 10.54
C ALA A 184 11.49 -22.54 11.71
N VAL A 185 10.90 -21.35 11.73
CA VAL A 185 10.11 -20.82 12.84
C VAL A 185 8.63 -21.08 12.56
N ASP A 186 7.90 -21.58 13.56
CA ASP A 186 6.49 -21.98 13.40
C ASP A 186 5.57 -20.75 13.51
N ILE A 187 5.48 -20.01 12.41
CA ILE A 187 4.66 -18.80 12.26
C ILE A 187 3.96 -18.77 10.88
N PRO A 188 2.76 -18.17 10.77
CA PRO A 188 1.95 -18.18 9.54
C PRO A 188 2.41 -17.17 8.47
N GLN A 189 3.61 -16.60 8.60
CA GLN A 189 4.15 -15.55 7.72
C GLN A 189 5.66 -15.71 7.52
N ASP A 190 6.18 -15.16 6.43
CA ASP A 190 7.56 -15.32 5.95
C ASP A 190 8.63 -14.57 6.77
N ARG A 191 8.24 -13.82 7.80
CA ARG A 191 9.08 -12.90 8.58
C ARG A 191 8.67 -12.92 10.05
N LEU A 192 9.61 -12.71 10.98
CA LEU A 192 9.28 -12.69 12.42
C LEU A 192 8.40 -11.47 12.77
N PRO A 193 7.22 -11.64 13.41
CA PRO A 193 6.41 -10.53 13.87
C PRO A 193 7.06 -9.86 15.09
N GLY A 194 7.04 -8.52 15.12
CA GLY A 194 7.62 -7.72 16.21
C GLY A 194 9.15 -7.54 16.18
N VAL A 195 9.86 -8.31 15.34
CA VAL A 195 11.33 -8.28 15.25
C VAL A 195 11.78 -7.31 14.13
N PRO A 196 12.64 -6.31 14.42
CA PRO A 196 13.08 -5.32 13.43
C PRO A 196 14.00 -5.91 12.36
N VAL A 197 14.05 -5.28 11.19
CA VAL A 197 14.97 -5.66 10.09
C VAL A 197 16.24 -4.80 10.15
N GLN A 198 17.42 -5.41 10.01
CA GLN A 198 18.72 -4.74 9.92
C GLN A 198 19.53 -5.20 8.68
N GLY A 199 20.68 -4.58 8.46
CA GLY A 199 21.75 -5.09 7.58
C GLY A 199 21.55 -4.91 6.08
N GLY A 200 20.32 -5.01 5.58
CA GLY A 200 20.02 -4.82 4.16
C GLY A 200 20.28 -3.38 3.69
N GLY A 201 21.13 -3.22 2.67
CA GLY A 201 21.20 -1.98 1.88
C GLY A 201 19.83 -1.73 1.26
N GLY A 202 19.18 -0.64 1.64
CA GLY A 202 17.72 -0.57 1.70
C GLY A 202 16.92 -0.93 0.44
N GLN A 203 16.46 -2.18 0.39
CA GLN A 203 15.06 -2.49 0.07
C GLN A 203 14.28 -2.62 1.39
N PRO A 204 13.53 -1.58 1.81
CA PRO A 204 12.64 -1.70 2.96
C PRO A 204 11.49 -2.69 2.69
N GLN A 205 10.91 -3.21 3.78
CA GLN A 205 9.77 -4.14 3.84
C GLN A 205 8.78 -3.96 2.66
N PRO A 206 8.52 -4.98 1.82
CA PRO A 206 7.64 -4.86 0.66
C PRO A 206 6.30 -4.15 0.95
N GLY A 207 6.15 -2.94 0.42
CA GLY A 207 4.94 -2.14 0.61
C GLY A 207 4.91 -1.29 1.90
N GLY A 208 6.01 -1.08 2.60
CA GLY A 208 6.05 -0.32 3.87
C GLY A 208 6.33 1.18 3.72
N SER A 209 7.53 1.52 3.27
CA SER A 209 8.21 2.81 3.48
C SER A 209 7.98 3.88 2.40
N ARG A 210 8.36 5.12 2.75
CA ARG A 210 8.45 6.29 1.87
C ARG A 210 9.45 6.12 0.73
N GLN A 211 10.64 5.61 1.04
CA GLN A 211 11.73 5.43 0.08
C GLN A 211 11.34 4.42 -1.01
N GLU A 212 10.79 3.26 -0.64
CA GLU A 212 10.26 2.32 -1.65
C GLU A 212 9.17 2.96 -2.52
N ALA A 213 8.33 3.82 -1.94
CA ALA A 213 7.20 4.37 -2.67
C ALA A 213 7.68 5.26 -3.82
N LEU A 214 8.72 6.05 -3.57
CA LEU A 214 9.39 6.88 -4.58
C LEU A 214 10.25 6.03 -5.53
N GLN A 215 10.96 5.01 -5.04
CA GLN A 215 11.68 4.05 -5.89
C GLN A 215 10.73 3.33 -6.87
N ARG A 216 9.59 2.80 -6.37
CA ARG A 216 8.59 2.13 -7.21
C ARG A 216 7.90 3.11 -8.16
N ALA A 217 7.56 4.34 -7.71
CA ALA A 217 7.10 5.41 -8.60
C ALA A 217 8.07 5.66 -9.76
N ALA A 218 9.37 5.80 -9.47
CA ALA A 218 10.40 6.06 -10.48
C ALA A 218 10.54 4.94 -11.53
N THR A 219 10.22 3.68 -11.21
CA THR A 219 10.34 2.56 -12.20
C THR A 219 9.52 2.80 -13.46
N TRP A 220 8.33 3.38 -13.36
CA TRP A 220 7.45 3.61 -14.51
C TRP A 220 7.92 4.78 -15.41
N LEU A 221 8.97 5.52 -15.04
CA LEU A 221 9.62 6.49 -15.95
C LEU A 221 10.39 5.80 -17.08
N THR A 222 10.79 4.53 -16.91
CA THR A 222 11.63 3.80 -17.89
C THR A 222 11.18 2.35 -18.17
N ALA A 223 10.18 1.82 -17.46
CA ALA A 223 9.73 0.42 -17.57
C ALA A 223 9.19 0.00 -18.96
N ASN A 224 8.89 0.96 -19.85
CA ASN A 224 8.48 0.74 -21.23
C ASN A 224 9.70 0.87 -22.17
N ASN A 225 10.58 -0.13 -22.15
CA ASN A 225 11.79 -0.21 -23.00
C ASN A 225 12.71 1.03 -22.91
N GLY A 226 12.94 1.53 -21.69
CA GLY A 226 13.71 2.75 -21.44
C GLY A 226 12.87 4.03 -21.45
N SER A 227 11.60 3.96 -21.83
CA SER A 227 10.65 5.08 -21.86
C SER A 227 9.58 4.98 -20.77
N GLN A 228 8.83 6.08 -20.57
CA GLN A 228 7.72 6.16 -19.63
C GLN A 228 6.59 5.17 -19.95
N VAL A 229 5.92 4.67 -18.92
CA VAL A 229 4.70 3.87 -19.06
C VAL A 229 3.57 4.77 -19.56
N PRO A 230 2.95 4.48 -20.72
CA PRO A 230 1.95 5.34 -21.31
C PRO A 230 0.65 5.34 -20.49
N TYR A 231 -0.05 6.47 -20.44
CA TYR A 231 -1.33 6.62 -19.74
C TYR A 231 -2.47 6.02 -20.57
N SER A 232 -3.32 5.21 -19.94
CA SER A 232 -4.59 4.73 -20.49
C SER A 232 -5.50 4.19 -19.38
N GLN A 233 -6.63 4.88 -19.14
CA GLN A 233 -7.66 4.42 -18.19
C GLN A 233 -8.30 3.06 -18.56
N ALA A 234 -8.07 2.57 -19.77
CA ALA A 234 -8.63 1.33 -20.30
C ALA A 234 -7.63 0.15 -20.29
N LYS A 235 -6.44 0.32 -19.72
CA LYS A 235 -5.38 -0.71 -19.74
C LYS A 235 -4.74 -0.95 -18.38
N THR A 236 -4.25 -2.18 -18.23
CA THR A 236 -3.43 -2.65 -17.12
C THR A 236 -2.01 -2.87 -17.63
N TRP A 237 -1.00 -2.45 -16.87
CA TRP A 237 0.40 -2.71 -17.19
C TRP A 237 0.81 -4.13 -16.80
N LYS A 238 2.01 -4.55 -17.24
CA LYS A 238 2.54 -5.92 -17.08
C LYS A 238 2.79 -6.36 -15.62
N ASP A 239 2.71 -5.44 -14.67
CA ASP A 239 2.79 -5.67 -13.23
C ASP A 239 1.40 -5.75 -12.54
N GLY A 240 0.32 -5.66 -13.32
CA GLY A 240 -1.05 -5.82 -12.84
C GLY A 240 -1.76 -4.54 -12.38
N TYR A 241 -1.13 -3.37 -12.45
CA TYR A 241 -1.75 -2.09 -12.08
C TYR A 241 -2.34 -1.34 -13.27
N ARG A 242 -3.41 -0.57 -13.05
CA ARG A 242 -4.03 0.25 -14.10
C ARG A 242 -3.12 1.40 -14.54
N GLN A 243 -3.13 1.73 -15.83
CA GLN A 243 -2.35 2.83 -16.41
C GLN A 243 -3.06 4.20 -16.26
N ASP A 244 -3.59 4.49 -15.07
CA ASP A 244 -4.13 5.80 -14.70
C ASP A 244 -3.43 6.37 -13.45
N CYS A 245 -3.63 7.66 -13.17
CA CYS A 245 -2.99 8.36 -12.05
C CYS A 245 -3.12 7.63 -10.70
N SER A 246 -4.30 7.07 -10.40
CA SER A 246 -4.57 6.36 -9.15
C SER A 246 -4.17 4.89 -9.17
N GLY A 247 -4.10 4.26 -10.35
CA GLY A 247 -3.45 2.96 -10.55
C GLY A 247 -1.93 3.06 -10.34
N TYR A 248 -1.30 4.08 -10.91
CA TYR A 248 0.11 4.41 -10.70
C TYR A 248 0.41 4.78 -9.23
N ALA A 249 -0.41 5.62 -8.59
CA ALA A 249 -0.28 5.89 -7.16
C ALA A 249 -0.49 4.61 -6.31
N SER A 250 -1.39 3.71 -6.70
CA SER A 250 -1.55 2.41 -6.03
C SER A 250 -0.31 1.51 -6.20
N MET A 251 0.34 1.52 -7.36
CA MET A 251 1.61 0.81 -7.63
C MET A 251 2.75 1.39 -6.79
N ALA A 252 2.87 2.72 -6.74
CA ALA A 252 3.83 3.42 -5.89
C ALA A 252 3.54 3.23 -4.39
N LEU A 253 2.29 3.00 -3.97
CA LEU A 253 2.00 2.60 -2.59
C LEU A 253 2.19 1.09 -2.33
N GLY A 254 2.15 0.24 -3.37
CA GLY A 254 2.26 -1.22 -3.24
C GLY A 254 0.96 -1.87 -2.77
N LEU A 255 -0.18 -1.33 -3.19
CA LEU A 255 -1.51 -1.85 -2.84
C LEU A 255 -1.85 -3.09 -3.68
N PRO A 256 -2.72 -4.01 -3.22
CA PRO A 256 -3.14 -5.15 -4.01
C PRO A 256 -3.64 -4.76 -5.42
N THR A 257 -3.19 -5.49 -6.44
CA THR A 257 -3.56 -5.27 -7.84
C THR A 257 -5.08 -5.47 -8.03
N PRO A 258 -5.75 -4.66 -8.88
CA PRO A 258 -5.20 -3.67 -9.81
C PRO A 258 -4.98 -2.26 -9.20
N GLY A 259 -4.96 -2.15 -7.87
CA GLY A 259 -4.98 -0.87 -7.16
C GLY A 259 -6.38 -0.28 -7.03
N THR A 260 -6.52 0.74 -6.18
CA THR A 260 -7.80 1.45 -5.98
C THR A 260 -7.91 2.67 -6.90
N ASN A 261 -9.02 3.41 -6.83
CA ASN A 261 -9.23 4.65 -7.59
C ASN A 261 -8.95 5.89 -6.73
N THR A 262 -8.95 7.08 -7.34
CA THR A 262 -8.65 8.36 -6.67
C THR A 262 -9.54 8.63 -5.44
N VAL A 263 -10.83 8.26 -5.51
CA VAL A 263 -11.76 8.37 -4.37
C VAL A 263 -11.39 7.37 -3.27
N GLY A 264 -11.04 6.14 -3.64
CA GLY A 264 -10.58 5.12 -2.69
C GLY A 264 -9.31 5.52 -1.94
N LEU A 265 -8.35 6.16 -2.61
CA LEU A 265 -7.16 6.74 -1.98
C LEU A 265 -7.54 7.87 -1.00
N ALA A 266 -8.45 8.77 -1.38
CA ALA A 266 -8.85 9.91 -0.55
C ALA A 266 -9.79 9.54 0.63
N THR A 267 -10.57 8.47 0.53
CA THR A 267 -11.64 8.12 1.50
C THR A 267 -11.30 6.94 2.41
N ASN A 268 -10.55 5.94 1.94
CA ASN A 268 -10.23 4.76 2.76
C ASN A 268 -9.14 5.10 3.80
N ARG A 269 -9.53 5.19 5.07
CA ARG A 269 -8.64 5.51 6.21
C ARG A 269 -7.63 4.41 6.53
N ASN A 270 -7.84 3.19 6.03
CA ASN A 270 -6.86 2.10 6.10
C ASN A 270 -5.79 2.21 5.00
N LEU A 271 -5.92 3.17 4.07
CA LEU A 271 -4.92 3.49 3.05
C LEU A 271 -4.28 4.84 3.31
N THR A 272 -5.07 5.91 3.53
CA THR A 272 -4.53 7.26 3.78
C THR A 272 -5.28 8.03 4.88
N ARG A 273 -4.53 8.88 5.60
CA ARG A 273 -5.04 9.90 6.52
C ARG A 273 -4.82 11.30 5.90
N PRO A 274 -5.74 12.27 6.03
CA PRO A 274 -5.46 13.65 5.62
C PRO A 274 -4.33 14.25 6.48
N ILE A 275 -3.60 15.22 5.92
CA ILE A 275 -2.60 16.04 6.62
C ILE A 275 -2.72 17.51 6.20
N SER A 276 -2.09 18.43 6.93
CA SER A 276 -1.94 19.82 6.48
C SER A 276 -0.83 19.94 5.42
N LEU A 277 -0.89 21.01 4.61
CA LEU A 277 0.08 21.24 3.54
C LEU A 277 1.52 21.39 4.06
N GLY A 278 1.69 22.01 5.23
CA GLY A 278 3.00 22.19 5.88
C GLY A 278 3.60 20.89 6.44
N GLU A 279 2.83 19.81 6.56
CA GLU A 279 3.31 18.51 7.01
C GLU A 279 3.86 17.64 5.88
N LEU A 280 3.73 18.03 4.60
CA LEU A 280 4.10 17.20 3.43
C LEU A 280 5.53 16.64 3.52
N LYS A 281 5.62 15.31 3.41
CA LYS A 281 6.87 14.54 3.41
C LYS A 281 7.00 13.71 2.12
N PRO A 282 8.23 13.34 1.71
CA PRO A 282 8.47 12.49 0.54
C PRO A 282 7.61 11.21 0.57
N GLY A 283 6.86 10.95 -0.50
CA GLY A 283 5.92 9.82 -0.63
C GLY A 283 4.48 10.09 -0.18
N ASP A 284 4.18 11.23 0.44
CA ASP A 284 2.78 11.66 0.67
C ASP A 284 2.09 11.97 -0.68
N LEU A 285 0.76 11.93 -0.70
CA LEU A 285 -0.06 12.19 -1.88
C LEU A 285 -0.70 13.58 -1.82
N LEU A 286 -0.88 14.21 -2.97
CA LEU A 286 -1.89 15.26 -3.15
C LEU A 286 -2.96 14.73 -4.10
N ILE A 287 -4.23 14.83 -3.68
CA ILE A 287 -5.35 14.16 -4.34
C ILE A 287 -6.50 15.13 -4.58
N ASP A 288 -6.92 15.30 -5.84
CA ASP A 288 -8.27 15.76 -6.15
C ASP A 288 -9.21 14.55 -6.33
N ALA A 289 -10.28 14.51 -5.51
CA ALA A 289 -11.31 13.49 -5.56
C ALA A 289 -12.66 14.02 -6.09
N ALA A 290 -12.75 15.28 -6.52
CA ALA A 290 -13.96 15.91 -7.04
C ALA A 290 -14.23 15.53 -8.52
N GLY A 291 -15.50 15.67 -8.95
CA GLY A 291 -15.91 15.37 -10.33
C GLY A 291 -15.91 13.88 -10.70
N ASP A 292 -15.34 13.53 -11.85
CA ASP A 292 -15.46 12.22 -12.50
C ASP A 292 -14.09 11.53 -12.77
N ASN A 293 -14.06 10.49 -13.60
CA ASN A 293 -12.82 9.76 -13.94
C ASN A 293 -11.86 10.55 -14.86
N ASN A 294 -12.27 11.70 -15.38
CA ASN A 294 -11.48 12.55 -16.28
C ASN A 294 -10.96 13.82 -15.57
N THR A 295 -11.64 14.28 -14.52
CA THR A 295 -11.19 15.42 -13.69
C THR A 295 -10.29 15.00 -12.53
N ARG A 296 -10.65 13.90 -11.83
CA ARG A 296 -9.93 13.44 -10.63
C ARG A 296 -8.48 13.13 -10.92
N HIS A 297 -7.58 13.57 -10.03
CA HIS A 297 -6.16 13.32 -10.19
C HIS A 297 -5.43 13.08 -8.87
N VAL A 298 -4.25 12.47 -8.95
CA VAL A 298 -3.37 12.23 -7.80
C VAL A 298 -1.91 12.30 -8.24
N VAL A 299 -1.10 12.96 -7.42
CA VAL A 299 0.35 13.08 -7.57
C VAL A 299 1.06 12.69 -6.27
N ILE A 300 2.28 12.16 -6.40
CA ILE A 300 3.09 11.68 -5.27
C ILE A 300 4.20 12.71 -5.02
N PHE A 301 4.13 13.40 -3.89
CA PHE A 301 5.10 14.42 -3.49
C PHE A 301 6.49 13.80 -3.30
N GLU A 302 7.52 14.35 -3.94
CA GLU A 302 8.91 14.00 -3.69
C GLU A 302 9.56 14.98 -2.71
N LYS A 303 9.57 16.27 -3.06
CA LYS A 303 10.30 17.32 -2.33
C LYS A 303 9.80 18.72 -2.66
N TRP A 304 10.00 19.67 -1.75
CA TRP A 304 9.90 21.10 -2.06
C TRP A 304 11.05 21.55 -2.96
N ASN A 305 10.79 22.54 -3.83
CA ASN A 305 11.79 23.12 -4.73
C ASN A 305 12.43 24.42 -4.21
N ASN A 306 11.90 24.97 -3.12
CA ASN A 306 12.41 26.16 -2.44
C ASN A 306 11.84 26.23 -1.00
N ASP A 307 12.53 26.96 -0.12
CA ASP A 307 12.19 27.08 1.30
C ASP A 307 10.87 27.82 1.56
N ALA A 308 10.39 28.59 0.58
CA ALA A 308 9.07 29.24 0.61
C ALA A 308 7.91 28.28 0.25
N HIS A 309 8.21 27.01 -0.03
CA HIS A 309 7.25 25.95 -0.39
C HIS A 309 6.31 26.34 -1.56
N SER A 310 6.76 27.19 -2.49
CA SER A 310 5.93 27.72 -3.59
C SER A 310 5.82 26.81 -4.81
N SER A 311 6.63 25.75 -4.88
CA SER A 311 6.45 24.61 -5.77
C SER A 311 7.15 23.38 -5.21
N TYR A 312 6.72 22.20 -5.65
CA TYR A 312 7.34 20.92 -5.29
C TYR A 312 7.55 20.06 -6.53
N THR A 313 8.50 19.14 -6.49
CA THR A 313 8.60 18.07 -7.50
C THR A 313 7.79 16.86 -7.04
N ALA A 314 7.11 16.23 -7.99
CA ALA A 314 6.27 15.06 -7.74
C ALA A 314 6.25 14.12 -8.95
N TYR A 315 5.87 12.87 -8.67
CA TYR A 315 5.59 11.85 -9.66
C TYR A 315 4.09 11.78 -9.95
N GLU A 316 3.71 11.59 -11.21
CA GLU A 316 2.31 11.40 -11.61
C GLU A 316 2.19 10.51 -12.86
N GLN A 317 0.97 10.12 -13.22
CA GLN A 317 0.68 9.59 -14.56
C GLN A 317 -0.49 10.35 -15.17
N ARG A 318 -0.28 10.98 -16.33
CA ARG A 318 -1.25 11.93 -16.92
C ARG A 318 -1.51 11.72 -18.41
N GLY A 319 -2.73 12.03 -18.83
CA GLY A 319 -3.16 11.96 -20.22
C GLY A 319 -2.28 12.77 -21.17
N GLY A 320 -2.10 12.26 -22.39
CA GLY A 320 -1.26 12.88 -23.42
C GLY A 320 0.26 12.71 -23.23
N HIS A 321 0.72 12.19 -22.08
CA HIS A 321 2.15 11.98 -21.81
C HIS A 321 2.45 10.54 -21.36
N GLY A 322 1.94 10.12 -20.21
CA GLY A 322 2.39 8.91 -19.51
C GLY A 322 2.85 9.22 -18.09
N THR A 323 3.82 8.45 -17.59
CA THR A 323 4.43 8.67 -16.27
C THR A 323 5.44 9.80 -16.31
N ASP A 324 5.27 10.78 -15.43
CA ASP A 324 5.97 12.06 -15.43
C ASP A 324 6.55 12.36 -14.03
N HIS A 325 7.62 13.16 -13.99
CA HIS A 325 8.32 13.59 -12.78
C HIS A 325 8.72 15.06 -12.97
N ARG A 326 7.93 15.97 -12.40
CA ARG A 326 8.01 17.40 -12.72
C ARG A 326 7.66 18.30 -11.54
N ALA A 327 7.99 19.58 -11.67
CA ALA A 327 7.56 20.63 -10.75
C ALA A 327 6.05 20.91 -10.89
N LEU A 328 5.37 21.05 -9.76
CA LEU A 328 3.93 21.28 -9.63
C LEU A 328 3.62 22.32 -8.54
N THR A 329 2.38 22.81 -8.58
CA THR A 329 1.81 23.75 -7.60
C THR A 329 0.41 23.35 -7.10
N TYR A 330 -0.04 22.11 -7.35
CA TYR A 330 -1.36 21.67 -6.90
C TYR A 330 -1.45 21.69 -5.35
N GLY A 331 -2.60 22.08 -4.81
CA GLY A 331 -2.81 22.28 -3.36
C GLY A 331 -2.09 23.49 -2.76
N LEU A 332 -1.29 24.24 -3.53
CA LEU A 332 -0.56 25.42 -3.04
C LEU A 332 -1.36 26.72 -3.26
N PRO A 333 -1.10 27.79 -2.48
CA PRO A 333 -1.64 29.12 -2.78
C PRO A 333 -1.29 29.58 -4.21
N GLY A 334 -2.31 29.92 -5.00
CA GLY A 334 -2.15 30.29 -6.41
C GLY A 334 -2.05 29.12 -7.40
N GLY A 335 -2.09 27.88 -6.91
CA GLY A 335 -2.28 26.68 -7.73
C GLY A 335 -3.73 26.20 -7.74
N ASP A 336 -3.91 24.96 -8.21
CA ASP A 336 -5.18 24.24 -8.15
C ASP A 336 -5.54 23.96 -6.68
N ALA A 337 -6.74 24.38 -6.24
CA ALA A 337 -7.10 24.36 -4.82
C ALA A 337 -7.80 23.05 -4.41
N GLU A 338 -8.25 22.25 -5.36
CA GLU A 338 -9.08 21.06 -5.14
C GLU A 338 -8.24 19.91 -4.53
N PHE A 339 -6.97 19.80 -4.93
CA PHE A 339 -6.02 18.82 -4.40
C PHE A 339 -5.78 19.01 -2.89
N LYS A 340 -6.06 17.96 -2.10
CA LYS A 340 -5.78 17.93 -0.65
C LYS A 340 -4.61 16.99 -0.32
N PRO A 341 -3.77 17.32 0.69
CA PRO A 341 -2.69 16.43 1.13
C PRO A 341 -3.20 15.20 1.92
N TYR A 342 -2.62 14.03 1.63
CA TYR A 342 -2.89 12.76 2.30
C TYR A 342 -1.60 11.97 2.56
N ARG A 343 -1.47 11.43 3.77
CA ARG A 343 -0.39 10.52 4.18
C ARG A 343 -0.83 9.06 4.09
N PRO A 344 -0.14 8.22 3.30
CA PRO A 344 -0.28 6.76 3.35
C PRO A 344 -0.01 6.21 4.75
N VAL A 345 -0.97 5.52 5.36
CA VAL A 345 -0.88 5.09 6.78
C VAL A 345 0.23 4.05 7.02
N LYS A 346 0.58 3.31 5.97
CA LYS A 346 1.72 2.36 5.89
C LYS A 346 3.07 2.96 6.30
N PHE A 347 3.25 4.29 6.24
CA PHE A 347 4.51 4.94 6.63
C PHE A 347 4.71 5.04 8.16
N GLY A 348 3.66 4.89 8.96
CA GLY A 348 3.75 4.89 10.43
C GLY A 348 3.91 6.27 11.10
N ASP A 349 3.80 7.37 10.33
CA ASP A 349 3.98 8.77 10.77
C ASP A 349 2.89 9.75 10.30
#